data_AF-A0A9W3SK40-F1
#
_entry.id   AF-A0A9W3SK40-F1
#
_cell.length_a   1.000
_cell.length_b   1.000
_cell.length_c   1.000
_cell.angle_alpha   90.00
_cell.angle_beta   90.00
_cell.angle_gamma   90.00
#
_symmetry.space_group_name_H-M   'P 1'
#
loop_
_entity.id
_entity.type
_entity.pdbx_description
1 polymer ?
#
loop_
_entity_poly.entity_id
_entity_poly.type
_entity_poly.pdbx_seq_one_letter_code
_entity_poly.pdbx_strand_id
1 'polypeptide(L)'
;MKRLLGIVTILCIIFSLSTNVFADRILLIPDVPKTPYRGGVGAYEGVVAHSTATPEAPAINIQKYETRTWRNAFVHYAVDWNETIQIADTKYIAYGAGPAANKRFVHVELCETADYAKFKQSYEKYVILLAKILKGNNLSVEKGLWTHNDVRKYLGGTDHEDPIDYLRSHGVSEAQFRGDVQRGYNNGEIMETTGEGSPVIHTQGIAYILGNNVNLRKGPGTNYGVIRQLNKPEAYQVWGEKDGWLNLGGDQWVKYNPAYIRLEKQESVNPVVGKRIVSKVNNLRFYDSPSWQDSAVAGIVDAGEGFTIDEKVIVDGFMQFKVHNSIGRTYYMTSSEAFVYVK
;
A
#
# COMPACT_ATOMS: atom_id res chain seq x y z
N MET A 1 38.09 58.48 10.48
CA MET A 1 37.59 58.21 9.11
C MET A 1 37.81 56.74 8.79
N LYS A 2 36.73 55.96 8.69
CA LYS A 2 36.47 54.88 7.72
C LYS A 2 35.31 54.04 8.25
N ARG A 3 34.14 54.26 7.63
CA ARG A 3 32.97 53.39 7.70
C ARG A 3 33.38 52.03 7.14
N LEU A 4 33.15 50.94 7.85
CA LEU A 4 33.04 49.62 7.24
C LEU A 4 31.57 49.21 7.27
N LEU A 5 30.97 49.31 6.09
CA LEU A 5 29.64 48.84 5.76
C LEU A 5 29.71 47.31 5.70
N GLY A 6 29.22 46.63 6.74
CA GLY A 6 29.07 45.18 6.73
C GLY A 6 27.88 44.80 5.86
N ILE A 7 28.13 44.29 4.66
CA ILE A 7 27.14 43.73 3.76
C ILE A 7 26.63 42.43 4.40
N VAL A 8 25.36 42.41 4.81
CA VAL A 8 24.65 41.20 5.19
C VAL A 8 24.25 40.49 3.90
N THR A 9 25.07 39.55 3.44
CA THR A 9 24.70 38.65 2.36
C THR A 9 23.74 37.60 2.93
N ILE A 10 22.44 37.88 2.86
CA ILE A 10 21.41 36.87 3.11
C ILE A 10 21.51 35.86 1.96
N LEU A 11 22.19 34.74 2.21
CA LEU A 11 22.17 33.58 1.34
C LEU A 11 20.79 32.93 1.50
N CYS A 12 19.81 33.39 0.72
CA CYS A 12 18.54 32.69 0.55
C CYS A 12 18.81 31.37 -0.18
N ILE A 13 19.18 30.33 0.58
CA ILE A 13 19.09 28.95 0.11
C ILE A 13 17.59 28.65 0.04
N ILE A 14 17.00 28.94 -1.12
CA ILE A 14 15.70 28.40 -1.49
C ILE A 14 15.93 26.90 -1.68
N PHE A 15 15.77 26.14 -0.60
CA PHE A 15 15.52 24.71 -0.70
C PHE A 15 14.13 24.54 -1.31
N SER A 16 14.05 24.59 -2.64
CA SER A 16 12.90 24.06 -3.37
C SER A 16 13.01 22.53 -3.39
N LEU A 17 12.89 21.89 -2.23
CA LEU A 17 12.67 20.44 -2.15
C LEU A 17 11.18 20.19 -2.33
N SER A 18 10.68 20.42 -3.55
CA SER A 18 9.46 19.76 -4.01
C SER A 18 9.88 18.55 -4.83
N THR A 19 10.44 17.54 -4.17
CA THR A 19 10.57 16.22 -4.76
C THR A 19 9.56 15.35 -4.06
N ASN A 20 8.36 15.24 -4.65
CA ASN A 20 7.40 14.19 -4.31
C ASN A 20 8.05 12.85 -4.70
N VAL A 21 8.90 12.32 -3.83
CA VAL A 21 9.64 11.10 -4.12
C VAL A 21 8.82 9.97 -3.55
N PHE A 22 8.28 9.16 -4.45
CA PHE A 22 7.49 7.97 -4.11
C PHE A 22 8.37 6.74 -3.84
N ALA A 23 9.68 6.92 -3.69
CA ALA A 23 10.70 5.88 -3.56
C ALA A 23 11.43 5.92 -2.21
N ASP A 24 11.82 4.75 -1.71
CA ASP A 24 12.62 4.59 -0.49
C ASP A 24 14.06 5.08 -0.72
N ARG A 25 14.57 4.91 -1.95
CA ARG A 25 15.89 5.41 -2.37
C ARG A 25 15.84 6.04 -3.76
N ILE A 26 16.68 7.06 -3.94
CA ILE A 26 16.90 7.72 -5.22
C ILE A 26 18.33 7.41 -5.67
N LEU A 27 18.47 6.63 -6.73
CA LEU A 27 19.75 6.23 -7.31
C LEU A 27 19.73 6.53 -8.81
N LEU A 28 19.67 7.83 -9.13
CA LEU A 28 19.58 8.31 -10.50
C LEU A 28 20.82 7.91 -11.31
N ILE A 29 20.59 7.45 -12.54
CA ILE A 29 21.66 7.30 -13.53
C ILE A 29 22.03 8.72 -14.02
N PRO A 30 23.27 9.19 -13.83
CA PRO A 30 23.62 10.59 -14.10
C PRO A 30 23.57 10.95 -15.60
N ASP A 31 23.85 9.98 -16.47
CA ASP A 31 24.07 10.22 -17.91
C ASP A 31 22.84 9.99 -18.79
N VAL A 32 21.67 9.68 -18.21
CA VAL A 32 20.46 9.46 -19.03
C VAL A 32 19.98 10.77 -19.68
N PRO A 33 19.46 10.73 -20.91
CA PRO A 33 19.02 11.94 -21.62
C PRO A 33 17.84 12.61 -20.92
N LYS A 34 17.91 13.94 -20.77
CA LYS A 34 16.81 14.77 -20.24
C LYS A 34 15.87 15.23 -21.35
N THR A 35 15.34 14.27 -22.11
CA THR A 35 14.41 14.55 -23.20
C THR A 35 12.98 14.71 -22.63
N PRO A 36 12.29 15.82 -22.88
CA PRO A 36 10.91 16.01 -22.41
C PRO A 36 9.93 14.99 -22.99
N TYR A 37 8.81 14.75 -22.29
CA TYR A 37 7.67 14.07 -22.89
C TYR A 37 7.09 14.88 -24.04
N ARG A 38 6.20 14.27 -24.85
CA ARG A 38 5.57 14.98 -25.97
C ARG A 38 4.75 16.21 -25.55
N GLY A 39 4.27 16.25 -24.31
CA GLY A 39 3.56 17.39 -23.72
C GLY A 39 4.49 18.41 -23.03
N GLY A 40 5.80 18.19 -23.01
CA GLY A 40 6.77 19.01 -22.28
C GLY A 40 7.36 18.32 -21.05
N VAL A 41 8.17 19.06 -20.29
CA VAL A 41 8.87 18.56 -19.10
C VAL A 41 7.86 18.23 -18.00
N GLY A 42 7.91 17.01 -17.46
CA GLY A 42 6.99 16.52 -16.43
C GLY A 42 5.56 16.23 -16.91
N ALA A 43 5.25 16.49 -18.18
CA ALA A 43 3.92 16.29 -18.75
C ALA A 43 3.70 14.83 -19.22
N TYR A 44 3.93 13.86 -18.32
CA TYR A 44 3.57 12.47 -18.59
C TYR A 44 2.05 12.27 -18.55
N GLU A 45 1.55 11.36 -19.38
CA GLU A 45 0.11 11.11 -19.58
C GLU A 45 -0.39 9.87 -18.86
N GLY A 46 0.51 9.15 -18.19
CA GLY A 46 0.23 7.88 -17.54
C GLY A 46 1.49 7.19 -17.05
N VAL A 47 1.32 5.94 -16.64
CA VAL A 47 2.38 5.06 -16.19
C VAL A 47 2.22 3.69 -16.84
N VAL A 48 3.33 3.11 -17.29
CA VAL A 48 3.40 1.73 -17.75
C VAL A 48 3.93 0.86 -16.62
N ALA A 49 3.12 -0.11 -16.25
CA ALA A 49 3.42 -1.21 -15.37
C ALA A 49 4.22 -2.28 -16.15
N HIS A 50 5.41 -2.62 -15.67
CA HIS A 50 6.28 -3.69 -16.18
C HIS A 50 6.55 -4.78 -15.13
N SER A 51 7.06 -5.93 -15.58
CA SER A 51 7.81 -6.88 -14.73
C SER A 51 9.13 -7.29 -15.38
N THR A 52 10.13 -7.53 -14.53
CA THR A 52 11.55 -7.60 -14.96
C THR A 52 11.95 -8.82 -15.79
N ALA A 53 11.11 -9.86 -15.87
CA ALA A 53 11.43 -11.16 -16.46
C ALA A 53 12.75 -11.80 -15.96
N THR A 54 13.24 -11.35 -14.80
CA THR A 54 14.50 -11.78 -14.21
C THR A 54 14.24 -12.31 -12.80
N PRO A 55 14.08 -13.63 -12.62
CA PRO A 55 13.73 -14.20 -11.34
C PRO A 55 14.74 -13.87 -10.23
N GLU A 56 14.22 -13.48 -9.07
CA GLU A 56 14.95 -13.21 -7.82
C GLU A 56 15.97 -12.05 -7.89
N ALA A 57 15.91 -11.20 -8.92
CA ALA A 57 16.74 -10.00 -9.00
C ALA A 57 16.08 -8.85 -8.20
N PRO A 58 16.67 -8.36 -7.09
CA PRO A 58 16.15 -7.21 -6.37
C PRO A 58 16.30 -5.90 -7.18
N ALA A 59 15.58 -4.85 -6.79
CA ALA A 59 15.53 -3.56 -7.45
C ALA A 59 16.92 -2.93 -7.65
N ILE A 60 17.83 -3.14 -6.69
CA ILE A 60 19.23 -2.68 -6.80
C ILE A 60 19.98 -3.34 -7.95
N ASN A 61 19.65 -4.58 -8.30
CA ASN A 61 20.26 -5.26 -9.44
C ASN A 61 19.76 -4.67 -10.76
N ILE A 62 18.48 -4.32 -10.84
CA ILE A 62 17.89 -3.61 -11.99
C ILE A 62 18.58 -2.26 -12.16
N GLN A 63 18.67 -1.45 -11.09
CA GLN A 63 19.35 -0.15 -11.10
C GLN A 63 20.81 -0.26 -11.59
N LYS A 64 21.57 -1.24 -11.07
CA LYS A 64 22.98 -1.46 -11.48
C LYS A 64 23.11 -1.93 -12.92
N TYR A 65 22.18 -2.76 -13.38
CA TYR A 65 22.16 -3.21 -14.76
C TYR A 65 21.90 -2.04 -15.70
N GLU A 66 20.82 -1.30 -15.46
CA GLU A 66 20.43 -0.14 -16.27
C GLU A 66 21.50 0.97 -16.26
N THR A 67 22.19 1.19 -15.14
CA THR A 67 23.34 2.13 -15.09
C THR A 67 24.37 1.84 -16.18
N ARG A 68 24.57 0.57 -16.54
CA ARG A 68 25.54 0.15 -17.56
C ARG A 68 24.93 0.06 -18.96
N THR A 69 23.62 -0.16 -19.05
CA THR A 69 22.93 -0.51 -20.31
C THR A 69 21.88 0.50 -20.77
N TRP A 70 21.75 1.66 -20.10
CA TRP A 70 20.67 2.63 -20.33
C TRP A 70 20.51 3.08 -21.79
N ARG A 71 21.59 3.02 -22.59
CA ARG A 71 21.55 3.32 -24.03
C ARG A 71 20.60 2.41 -24.81
N ASN A 72 20.33 1.21 -24.29
CA ASN A 72 19.37 0.26 -24.85
C ASN A 72 17.98 0.44 -24.20
N ALA A 73 17.92 0.36 -22.88
CA ALA A 73 16.70 0.46 -22.10
C ALA A 73 16.99 0.90 -20.67
N PHE A 74 16.08 1.68 -20.09
CA PHE A 74 16.03 2.02 -18.67
C PHE A 74 14.62 2.45 -18.29
N VAL A 75 14.29 2.38 -16.99
CA VAL A 75 12.99 2.79 -16.45
C VAL A 75 13.12 3.88 -15.39
N HIS A 76 11.99 4.36 -14.87
CA HIS A 76 11.99 5.40 -13.83
C HIS A 76 12.09 4.81 -12.43
N TYR A 77 11.48 3.65 -12.20
CA TYR A 77 11.47 2.99 -10.90
C TYR A 77 11.61 1.48 -11.04
N ALA A 78 12.26 0.85 -10.07
CA ALA A 78 12.19 -0.58 -9.82
C ALA A 78 11.70 -0.84 -8.39
N VAL A 79 10.82 -1.83 -8.23
CA VAL A 79 10.17 -2.17 -6.96
C VAL A 79 10.42 -3.63 -6.62
N ASP A 80 10.87 -3.92 -5.40
CA ASP A 80 11.00 -5.28 -4.87
C ASP A 80 10.42 -5.41 -3.45
N TRP A 81 10.63 -6.59 -2.86
CA TRP A 81 10.10 -6.96 -1.54
C TRP A 81 10.70 -6.14 -0.40
N ASN A 82 11.86 -5.52 -0.60
CA ASN A 82 12.55 -4.67 0.37
C ASN A 82 12.27 -3.19 0.13
N GLU A 83 12.30 -2.72 -1.11
CA GLU A 83 12.40 -1.29 -1.41
C GLU A 83 11.85 -0.88 -2.79
N THR A 84 11.58 0.41 -2.92
CA THR A 84 11.38 1.12 -4.19
C THR A 84 12.59 2.00 -4.49
N ILE A 85 13.21 1.83 -5.66
CA ILE A 85 14.33 2.64 -6.13
C ILE A 85 13.89 3.49 -7.32
N GLN A 86 14.08 4.80 -7.22
CA GLN A 86 14.01 5.69 -8.38
C GLN A 86 15.33 5.69 -9.14
N ILE A 87 15.27 5.36 -10.43
CA ILE A 87 16.41 5.17 -11.35
C ILE A 87 16.54 6.36 -12.32
N ALA A 88 15.44 7.01 -12.68
CA ALA A 88 15.42 8.18 -13.54
C ALA A 88 14.40 9.24 -13.08
N ASP A 89 14.64 10.49 -13.49
CA ASP A 89 13.77 11.62 -13.18
C ASP A 89 12.48 11.55 -14.03
N THR A 90 11.32 11.51 -13.36
CA THR A 90 9.99 11.46 -13.99
C THR A 90 9.60 12.75 -14.72
N LYS A 91 10.46 13.76 -14.73
CA LYS A 91 10.31 14.94 -15.60
C LYS A 91 10.65 14.66 -17.06
N TYR A 92 11.35 13.58 -17.35
CA TYR A 92 11.86 13.24 -18.67
C TYR A 92 11.47 11.82 -19.06
N ILE A 93 11.58 11.49 -20.34
CA ILE A 93 11.24 10.15 -20.83
C ILE A 93 12.22 9.09 -20.31
N ALA A 94 11.78 7.83 -20.32
CA ALA A 94 12.65 6.66 -20.21
C ALA A 94 12.50 5.76 -21.44
N TYR A 95 13.36 4.74 -21.58
CA TYR A 95 13.37 3.83 -22.72
C TYR A 95 12.78 2.47 -22.38
N GLY A 96 11.54 2.45 -21.88
CA GLY A 96 10.97 1.25 -21.25
C GLY A 96 9.90 0.48 -22.05
N ALA A 97 9.27 1.05 -23.09
CA ALA A 97 8.20 0.34 -23.83
C ALA A 97 8.09 0.74 -25.30
N GLY A 98 9.21 1.08 -25.93
CA GLY A 98 9.25 1.52 -27.32
C GLY A 98 8.85 2.98 -27.55
N PRO A 99 9.10 3.53 -28.76
CA PRO A 99 9.14 4.98 -29.00
C PRO A 99 7.83 5.72 -28.73
N ALA A 100 6.68 5.06 -28.92
CA ALA A 100 5.37 5.67 -28.72
C ALA A 100 5.06 5.86 -27.23
N ALA A 101 5.31 4.83 -26.41
CA ALA A 101 5.08 4.89 -24.97
C ALA A 101 6.12 5.74 -24.24
N ASN A 102 7.39 5.64 -24.63
CA ASN A 102 8.49 6.41 -24.01
C ASN A 102 8.19 7.91 -24.00
N LYS A 103 7.57 8.44 -25.07
CA LYS A 103 7.20 9.87 -25.17
C LYS A 103 6.01 10.29 -24.29
N ARG A 104 5.37 9.36 -23.59
CA ARG A 104 4.08 9.56 -22.92
C ARG A 104 4.07 9.15 -21.46
N PHE A 105 4.84 8.15 -21.06
CA PHE A 105 4.58 7.49 -19.77
C PHE A 105 5.81 7.40 -18.87
N VAL A 106 5.55 7.40 -17.57
CA VAL A 106 6.48 6.89 -16.57
C VAL A 106 6.54 5.36 -16.69
N HIS A 107 7.67 4.74 -16.35
CA HIS A 107 7.88 3.29 -16.46
C HIS A 107 8.31 2.73 -15.10
N VAL A 108 7.61 1.70 -14.61
CA VAL A 108 7.85 1.09 -13.30
C VAL A 108 8.00 -0.42 -13.46
N GLU A 109 9.14 -0.94 -13.03
CA GLU A 109 9.47 -2.37 -13.01
C GLU A 109 9.08 -3.03 -11.69
N LEU A 110 8.31 -4.13 -11.77
CA LEU A 110 8.10 -5.05 -10.67
C LEU A 110 9.14 -6.18 -10.73
N CYS A 111 10.00 -6.28 -9.72
CA CYS A 111 10.99 -7.34 -9.62
C CYS A 111 10.31 -8.70 -9.40
N GLU A 112 10.73 -9.70 -10.16
CA GLU A 112 10.11 -11.02 -10.14
C GLU A 112 10.70 -11.93 -9.06
N THR A 113 9.83 -12.67 -8.40
CA THR A 113 10.13 -13.62 -7.32
C THR A 113 9.14 -14.78 -7.39
N ALA A 114 9.59 -15.98 -7.06
CA ALA A 114 8.72 -17.14 -6.87
C ALA A 114 8.15 -17.23 -5.44
N ASP A 115 8.83 -16.61 -4.47
CA ASP A 115 8.36 -16.53 -3.09
C ASP A 115 7.15 -15.60 -2.98
N TYR A 116 6.05 -16.13 -2.44
CA TYR A 116 4.78 -15.42 -2.32
C TYR A 116 4.83 -14.27 -1.31
N ALA A 117 5.58 -14.40 -0.21
CA ALA A 117 5.71 -13.34 0.78
C ALA A 117 6.48 -12.16 0.20
N LYS A 118 7.56 -12.42 -0.55
CA LYS A 118 8.26 -11.40 -1.32
C LYS A 118 7.35 -10.77 -2.37
N PHE A 119 6.64 -11.59 -3.17
CA PHE A 119 5.73 -11.09 -4.20
C PHE A 119 4.71 -10.13 -3.61
N LYS A 120 4.05 -10.52 -2.51
CA LYS A 120 3.05 -9.70 -1.83
C LYS A 120 3.62 -8.35 -1.41
N GLN A 121 4.79 -8.33 -0.78
CA GLN A 121 5.45 -7.09 -0.37
C GLN A 121 5.78 -6.20 -1.57
N SER A 122 6.33 -6.77 -2.65
CA SER A 122 6.63 -6.03 -3.88
C SER A 122 5.35 -5.48 -4.52
N TYR A 123 4.31 -6.30 -4.62
CA TYR A 123 3.05 -5.97 -5.29
C TYR A 123 2.30 -4.84 -4.57
N GLU A 124 2.27 -4.86 -3.23
CA GLU A 124 1.65 -3.79 -2.45
C GLU A 124 2.34 -2.44 -2.68
N LYS A 125 3.67 -2.40 -2.63
CA LYS A 125 4.47 -1.20 -2.94
C LYS A 125 4.25 -0.73 -4.37
N TYR A 126 4.24 -1.66 -5.31
CA TYR A 126 4.08 -1.41 -6.73
C TYR A 126 2.73 -0.77 -7.05
N VAL A 127 1.63 -1.34 -6.52
CA VAL A 127 0.28 -0.80 -6.67
C VAL A 127 0.18 0.62 -6.11
N ILE A 128 0.75 0.86 -4.92
CA ILE A 128 0.75 2.18 -4.28
C ILE A 128 1.56 3.19 -5.09
N LEU A 129 2.74 2.80 -5.58
CA LEU A 129 3.59 3.65 -6.41
C LEU A 129 2.89 4.08 -7.70
N LEU A 130 2.28 3.13 -8.42
CA LEU A 130 1.52 3.42 -9.64
C LEU A 130 0.39 4.42 -9.37
N ALA A 131 -0.38 4.19 -8.31
CA ALA A 131 -1.44 5.09 -7.89
C ALA A 131 -0.92 6.50 -7.55
N LYS A 132 0.20 6.59 -6.82
CA LYS A 132 0.86 7.85 -6.46
C LYS A 132 1.35 8.63 -7.69
N ILE A 133 1.96 7.94 -8.66
CA ILE A 133 2.42 8.56 -9.93
C ILE A 133 1.24 9.17 -10.70
N LEU A 134 0.13 8.43 -10.80
CA LEU A 134 -1.07 8.89 -11.49
C LEU A 134 -1.70 10.10 -10.79
N LYS A 135 -1.89 10.00 -9.47
CA LYS A 135 -2.49 11.08 -8.67
C LYS A 135 -1.62 12.33 -8.68
N GLY A 136 -0.30 12.16 -8.64
CA GLY A 136 0.69 13.24 -8.69
C GLY A 136 0.62 14.12 -9.94
N ASN A 137 0.03 13.63 -11.04
CA ASN A 137 -0.22 14.41 -12.26
C ASN A 137 -1.71 14.51 -12.63
N ASN A 138 -2.60 14.29 -11.66
CA ASN A 138 -4.06 14.36 -11.83
C ASN A 138 -4.60 13.48 -12.96
N LEU A 139 -4.04 12.28 -13.12
CA LEU A 139 -4.41 11.31 -14.14
C LEU A 139 -5.34 10.24 -13.55
N SER A 140 -6.44 9.92 -14.22
CA SER A 140 -7.31 8.81 -13.78
C SER A 140 -6.63 7.46 -13.99
N VAL A 141 -6.93 6.48 -13.12
CA VAL A 141 -6.44 5.10 -13.29
C VAL A 141 -6.96 4.49 -14.58
N GLU A 142 -8.24 4.71 -14.92
CA GLU A 142 -8.86 4.18 -16.14
C GLU A 142 -8.09 4.55 -17.42
N LYS A 143 -7.57 5.78 -17.52
CA LYS A 143 -6.90 6.27 -18.74
C LYS A 143 -5.38 6.26 -18.63
N GLY A 144 -4.84 6.43 -17.42
CA GLY A 144 -3.42 6.61 -17.18
C GLY A 144 -2.67 5.34 -16.81
N LEU A 145 -3.34 4.27 -16.35
CA LEU A 145 -2.69 3.00 -16.04
C LEU A 145 -2.60 2.10 -17.28
N TRP A 146 -1.37 1.85 -17.72
CA TRP A 146 -1.05 0.98 -18.84
C TRP A 146 -0.18 -0.18 -18.38
N THR A 147 -0.35 -1.35 -18.97
CA THR A 147 0.59 -2.46 -18.93
C THR A 147 1.46 -2.44 -20.19
N HIS A 148 2.59 -3.14 -20.20
CA HIS A 148 3.37 -3.27 -21.43
C HIS A 148 2.55 -3.93 -22.55
N ASN A 149 1.67 -4.87 -22.19
CA ASN A 149 0.71 -5.47 -23.12
C ASN A 149 -0.28 -4.46 -23.72
N ASP A 150 -0.74 -3.45 -22.97
CA ASP A 150 -1.57 -2.38 -23.52
C ASP A 150 -0.78 -1.57 -24.57
N VAL A 151 0.49 -1.27 -24.29
CA VAL A 151 1.37 -0.59 -25.24
C VAL A 151 1.49 -1.41 -26.52
N ARG A 152 1.79 -2.70 -26.42
CA ARG A 152 1.83 -3.63 -27.57
C ARG A 152 0.53 -3.57 -28.39
N LYS A 153 -0.63 -3.64 -27.73
CA LYS A 153 -1.95 -3.69 -28.38
C LYS A 153 -2.37 -2.38 -29.04
N TYR A 154 -2.15 -1.25 -28.38
CA TYR A 154 -2.76 0.01 -28.79
C TYR A 154 -1.77 1.03 -29.36
N LEU A 155 -0.47 0.90 -29.09
CA LEU A 155 0.56 1.82 -29.57
C LEU A 155 1.60 1.17 -30.49
N GLY A 156 1.86 -0.14 -30.30
CA GLY A 156 2.89 -0.87 -31.03
C GLY A 156 4.32 -0.42 -30.71
N GLY A 157 5.29 -0.91 -31.48
CA GLY A 157 6.72 -0.63 -31.24
C GLY A 157 7.36 -1.46 -30.13
N THR A 158 6.64 -2.46 -29.62
CA THR A 158 7.06 -3.49 -28.66
C THR A 158 6.15 -4.71 -28.85
N ASP A 159 6.65 -5.90 -28.53
CA ASP A 159 5.91 -7.17 -28.54
C ASP A 159 5.71 -7.77 -27.13
N HIS A 160 6.19 -7.08 -26.10
CA HIS A 160 6.12 -7.49 -24.70
C HIS A 160 4.69 -7.49 -24.13
N GLU A 161 4.45 -8.38 -23.17
CA GLU A 161 3.13 -8.61 -22.55
C GLU A 161 3.13 -8.50 -21.02
N ASP A 162 4.24 -8.12 -20.40
CA ASP A 162 4.36 -7.96 -18.96
C ASP A 162 3.47 -6.80 -18.43
N PRO A 163 3.08 -6.85 -17.13
CA PRO A 163 3.38 -7.86 -16.12
C PRO A 163 2.33 -8.98 -16.06
N ILE A 164 1.51 -9.14 -17.11
CA ILE A 164 0.25 -9.91 -17.04
C ILE A 164 0.47 -11.36 -16.62
N ASP A 165 1.42 -12.05 -17.24
CA ASP A 165 1.68 -13.47 -16.96
C ASP A 165 2.34 -13.67 -15.60
N TYR A 166 3.26 -12.78 -15.22
CA TYR A 166 3.90 -12.81 -13.90
C TYR A 166 2.86 -12.63 -12.78
N LEU A 167 1.99 -11.62 -12.88
CA LEU A 167 0.90 -11.41 -11.94
C LEU A 167 -0.04 -12.62 -11.88
N ARG A 168 -0.38 -13.20 -13.04
CA ARG A 168 -1.23 -14.39 -13.11
C ARG A 168 -0.59 -15.60 -12.44
N SER A 169 0.73 -15.74 -12.50
CA SER A 169 1.45 -16.83 -11.82
C SER A 169 1.31 -16.77 -10.30
N HIS A 170 1.13 -15.57 -9.73
CA HIS A 170 0.80 -15.33 -8.33
C HIS A 170 -0.71 -15.18 -8.06
N GLY A 171 -1.53 -15.50 -9.08
CA GLY A 171 -2.98 -15.49 -9.06
C GLY A 171 -3.61 -14.09 -8.94
N VAL A 172 -2.93 -13.07 -9.42
CA VAL A 172 -3.48 -11.74 -9.66
C VAL A 172 -3.89 -11.62 -11.12
N SER A 173 -5.19 -11.45 -11.37
CA SER A 173 -5.69 -11.17 -12.72
C SER A 173 -5.46 -9.70 -13.10
N GLU A 174 -5.46 -9.38 -14.38
CA GLU A 174 -5.33 -7.98 -14.83
C GLU A 174 -6.45 -7.08 -14.27
N ALA A 175 -7.68 -7.59 -14.22
CA ALA A 175 -8.81 -6.87 -13.62
C ALA A 175 -8.59 -6.61 -12.13
N GLN A 176 -8.06 -7.60 -11.39
CA GLN A 176 -7.70 -7.42 -9.99
C GLN A 176 -6.62 -6.35 -9.85
N PHE A 177 -5.56 -6.42 -10.66
CA PHE A 177 -4.47 -5.44 -10.64
C PHE A 177 -4.96 -4.01 -10.86
N ARG A 178 -5.76 -3.77 -11.90
CA ARG A 178 -6.35 -2.45 -12.16
C ARG A 178 -7.24 -1.99 -11.00
N GLY A 179 -8.03 -2.90 -10.44
CA GLY A 179 -8.86 -2.63 -9.26
C GLY A 179 -8.03 -2.28 -8.02
N ASP A 180 -6.88 -2.92 -7.83
CA ASP A 180 -5.98 -2.67 -6.70
C ASP A 180 -5.35 -1.28 -6.81
N VAL A 181 -4.87 -0.90 -8.01
CA VAL A 181 -4.37 0.46 -8.28
C VAL A 181 -5.46 1.51 -8.10
N GLN A 182 -6.69 1.23 -8.55
CA GLN A 182 -7.83 2.13 -8.33
C GLN A 182 -8.13 2.34 -6.84
N ARG A 183 -8.06 1.28 -6.02
CA ARG A 183 -8.22 1.41 -4.57
C ARG A 183 -7.08 2.21 -3.94
N GLY A 184 -5.83 1.95 -4.36
CA GLY A 184 -4.68 2.75 -3.93
C GLY A 184 -4.82 4.24 -4.29
N TYR A 185 -5.35 4.53 -5.47
CA TYR A 185 -5.59 5.91 -5.95
C TYR A 185 -6.63 6.64 -5.10
N ASN A 186 -7.73 5.96 -4.77
CA ASN A 186 -8.85 6.55 -4.01
C ASN A 186 -8.48 6.79 -2.53
N ASN A 187 -7.72 5.89 -1.91
CA ASN A 187 -7.45 5.92 -0.47
C ASN A 187 -6.30 6.86 -0.06
N GLY A 188 -5.73 7.63 -1.00
CA GLY A 188 -4.43 8.28 -0.86
C GLY A 188 -4.37 9.53 0.04
N GLU A 189 -4.56 9.37 1.36
CA GLU A 189 -4.19 10.36 2.39
C GLU A 189 -3.59 9.78 3.69
N ILE A 190 -3.39 8.47 3.84
CA ILE A 190 -2.67 7.91 5.02
C ILE A 190 -1.54 6.99 4.58
N MET A 191 -0.59 7.49 3.78
CA MET A 191 0.75 6.88 3.61
C MET A 191 1.78 7.96 3.21
N GLU A 192 1.86 9.02 4.01
CA GLU A 192 3.15 9.66 4.27
C GLU A 192 3.75 9.00 5.50
N THR A 193 4.90 8.36 5.31
CA THR A 193 5.69 7.77 6.38
C THR A 193 6.38 8.88 7.17
N THR A 194 5.69 9.45 8.17
CA THR A 194 6.39 9.65 9.44
C THR A 194 6.81 8.27 9.93
N GLY A 195 8.09 8.14 10.31
CA GLY A 195 8.78 6.87 10.52
C GLY A 195 8.02 5.80 11.31
N GLU A 196 8.36 4.55 11.00
CA GLU A 196 7.87 3.30 11.61
C GLU A 196 6.35 3.09 11.49
N GLY A 197 5.95 2.35 10.45
CA GLY A 197 4.58 1.86 10.35
C GLY A 197 4.32 1.24 8.99
N SER A 198 4.29 -0.09 8.95
CA SER A 198 3.87 -0.85 7.78
C SER A 198 2.52 -0.34 7.24
N PRO A 199 2.35 -0.28 5.92
CA PRO A 199 1.11 0.17 5.30
C PRO A 199 -0.05 -0.78 5.68
N VAL A 200 -1.00 -0.29 6.49
CA VAL A 200 -2.22 -1.05 6.84
C VAL A 200 -3.15 -1.04 5.63
N ILE A 201 -3.02 -2.06 4.79
CA ILE A 201 -4.08 -2.50 3.91
C ILE A 201 -5.14 -3.17 4.80
N HIS A 202 -6.43 -2.85 4.62
CA HIS A 202 -7.50 -3.54 5.34
C HIS A 202 -7.58 -5.01 4.90
N THR A 203 -6.81 -5.86 5.60
CA THR A 203 -6.87 -7.31 5.49
C THR A 203 -7.97 -7.82 6.41
N GLN A 204 -8.74 -8.84 5.99
CA GLN A 204 -9.66 -9.55 6.88
C GLN A 204 -8.95 -10.60 7.75
N GLY A 205 -7.62 -10.69 7.69
CA GLY A 205 -6.81 -11.64 8.43
C GLY A 205 -5.82 -12.44 7.61
N ILE A 206 -5.20 -13.42 8.26
CA ILE A 206 -4.30 -14.41 7.68
C ILE A 206 -4.93 -15.80 7.85
N ALA A 207 -5.13 -16.50 6.74
CA ALA A 207 -5.51 -17.90 6.69
C ALA A 207 -4.26 -18.78 6.65
N TYR A 208 -4.00 -19.51 7.74
CA TYR A 208 -2.94 -20.51 7.82
C TYR A 208 -3.49 -21.88 7.39
N ILE A 209 -2.90 -22.45 6.36
CA ILE A 209 -3.23 -23.77 5.84
C ILE A 209 -2.52 -24.83 6.69
N LEU A 210 -3.32 -25.64 7.39
CA LEU A 210 -2.86 -26.71 8.29
C LEU A 210 -3.04 -28.11 7.67
N GLY A 211 -3.88 -28.23 6.64
CA GLY A 211 -4.10 -29.47 5.90
C GLY A 211 -3.24 -29.61 4.65
N ASN A 212 -3.32 -30.78 4.02
CA ASN A 212 -2.75 -31.05 2.69
C ASN A 212 -3.87 -31.16 1.66
N ASN A 213 -3.56 -30.88 0.40
CA ASN A 213 -4.47 -31.03 -0.74
C ASN A 213 -5.74 -30.16 -0.67
N VAL A 214 -5.65 -28.97 -0.06
CA VAL A 214 -6.77 -28.05 0.10
C VAL A 214 -7.02 -27.30 -1.22
N ASN A 215 -8.19 -27.48 -1.82
CA ASN A 215 -8.49 -26.91 -3.14
C ASN A 215 -8.63 -25.38 -3.08
N LEU A 216 -7.78 -24.67 -3.81
CA LEU A 216 -7.95 -23.28 -4.19
C LEU A 216 -8.75 -23.22 -5.49
N ARG A 217 -9.80 -22.40 -5.56
CA ARG A 217 -10.74 -22.39 -6.69
C ARG A 217 -10.91 -21.00 -7.27
N LYS A 218 -11.39 -20.94 -8.52
CA LYS A 218 -11.71 -19.70 -9.26
C LYS A 218 -12.93 -18.92 -8.73
N GLY A 219 -13.53 -19.33 -7.62
CA GLY A 219 -14.73 -18.71 -7.08
C GLY A 219 -15.23 -19.37 -5.79
N PRO A 220 -16.12 -18.69 -5.05
CA PRO A 220 -16.62 -19.11 -3.75
C PRO A 220 -17.70 -20.20 -3.89
N GLY A 221 -17.31 -21.37 -4.38
CA GLY A 221 -18.21 -22.50 -4.57
C GLY A 221 -17.49 -23.76 -5.05
N THR A 222 -18.06 -24.93 -4.76
CA THR A 222 -17.49 -26.22 -5.17
C THR A 222 -17.66 -26.52 -6.66
N ASN A 223 -18.54 -25.76 -7.34
CA ASN A 223 -18.75 -25.79 -8.79
C ASN A 223 -17.68 -25.01 -9.59
N TYR A 224 -16.89 -24.15 -8.94
CA TYR A 224 -15.80 -23.44 -9.61
C TYR A 224 -14.58 -24.34 -9.81
N GLY A 225 -13.87 -24.14 -10.92
CA GLY A 225 -12.66 -24.89 -11.25
C GLY A 225 -11.57 -24.78 -10.17
N VAL A 226 -10.87 -25.88 -9.92
CA VAL A 226 -9.69 -25.91 -9.03
C VAL A 226 -8.50 -25.29 -9.76
N ILE A 227 -7.87 -24.31 -9.13
CA ILE A 227 -6.63 -23.65 -9.61
C ILE A 227 -5.44 -24.53 -9.26
N ARG A 228 -5.27 -24.81 -7.95
CA ARG A 228 -4.27 -25.74 -7.40
C ARG A 228 -4.67 -26.19 -6.01
N GLN A 229 -3.86 -27.07 -5.44
CA GLN A 229 -3.97 -27.49 -4.06
C GLN A 229 -2.97 -26.75 -3.16
N LEU A 230 -3.42 -26.36 -1.98
CA LEU A 230 -2.65 -25.76 -0.91
C LEU A 230 -2.30 -26.84 0.12
N ASN A 231 -1.11 -26.75 0.69
CA ASN A 231 -0.58 -27.66 1.68
C ASN A 231 -0.04 -26.90 2.89
N LYS A 232 0.10 -27.58 4.03
CA LYS A 232 0.86 -27.02 5.14
C LYS A 232 2.36 -26.98 4.79
N PRO A 233 3.12 -25.96 5.22
CA PRO A 233 2.71 -24.81 6.02
C PRO A 233 2.51 -23.52 5.18
N GLU A 234 1.49 -23.46 4.33
CA GLU A 234 1.17 -22.23 3.58
C GLU A 234 0.31 -21.25 4.41
N ALA A 235 0.46 -19.94 4.19
CA ALA A 235 -0.36 -18.92 4.82
C ALA A 235 -0.68 -17.79 3.83
N TYR A 236 -1.91 -17.27 3.90
CA TYR A 236 -2.43 -16.32 2.93
C TYR A 236 -3.17 -15.18 3.59
N GLN A 237 -3.03 -13.97 3.04
CA GLN A 237 -3.89 -12.87 3.43
C GLN A 237 -5.32 -13.10 2.92
N VAL A 238 -6.31 -12.84 3.78
CA VAL A 238 -7.72 -12.91 3.43
C VAL A 238 -8.20 -11.52 3.07
N TRP A 239 -8.73 -11.39 1.85
CA TRP A 239 -9.23 -10.13 1.29
C TRP A 239 -10.75 -9.98 1.40
N GLY A 240 -11.45 -11.08 1.68
CA GLY A 240 -12.89 -11.10 1.83
C GLY A 240 -13.40 -12.49 2.18
N GLU A 241 -14.61 -12.51 2.71
CA GLU A 241 -15.35 -13.73 3.02
C GLU A 241 -16.67 -13.72 2.23
N LYS A 242 -17.04 -14.86 1.64
CA LYS A 242 -18.35 -15.03 0.99
C LYS A 242 -18.83 -16.46 1.15
N ASP A 243 -19.99 -16.64 1.78
CA ASP A 243 -20.68 -17.93 1.91
C ASP A 243 -19.78 -19.08 2.44
N GLY A 244 -18.92 -18.77 3.41
CA GLY A 244 -17.96 -19.72 3.98
C GLY A 244 -16.69 -19.96 3.16
N TRP A 245 -16.40 -19.09 2.18
CA TRP A 245 -15.15 -19.09 1.41
C TRP A 245 -14.31 -17.87 1.75
N LEU A 246 -13.00 -18.06 1.83
CA LEU A 246 -12.01 -17.00 2.01
C LEU A 246 -11.40 -16.64 0.65
N ASN A 247 -11.42 -15.36 0.29
CA ASN A 247 -10.71 -14.86 -0.87
C ASN A 247 -9.23 -14.63 -0.51
N LEU A 248 -8.33 -15.34 -1.20
CA LEU A 248 -6.89 -15.24 -0.99
C LEU A 248 -6.21 -14.29 -2.00
N GLY A 249 -7.01 -13.56 -2.78
CA GLY A 249 -6.59 -12.61 -3.82
C GLY A 249 -7.24 -12.91 -5.18
N GLY A 250 -7.73 -11.89 -5.88
CA GLY A 250 -8.31 -12.06 -7.22
C GLY A 250 -9.50 -13.04 -7.25
N ASP A 251 -9.46 -13.99 -8.18
CA ASP A 251 -10.45 -15.06 -8.30
C ASP A 251 -10.09 -16.30 -7.45
N GLN A 252 -9.14 -16.21 -6.52
CA GLN A 252 -8.69 -17.33 -5.72
C GLN A 252 -9.48 -17.44 -4.41
N TRP A 253 -10.25 -18.51 -4.27
CA TRP A 253 -11.10 -18.78 -3.12
C TRP A 253 -10.81 -20.14 -2.53
N VAL A 254 -10.68 -20.19 -1.20
CA VAL A 254 -10.56 -21.44 -0.46
C VAL A 254 -11.77 -21.61 0.44
N LYS A 255 -12.32 -22.82 0.51
CA LYS A 255 -13.43 -23.10 1.43
C LYS A 255 -12.88 -23.07 2.86
N TYR A 256 -13.43 -22.19 3.69
CA TYR A 256 -13.04 -22.15 5.09
C TYR A 256 -13.46 -23.44 5.78
N ASN A 257 -12.51 -24.06 6.48
CA ASN A 257 -12.80 -25.15 7.37
C ASN A 257 -11.76 -25.14 8.51
N PRO A 258 -12.19 -24.97 9.78
CA PRO A 258 -11.28 -24.90 10.91
C PRO A 258 -10.45 -26.16 11.15
N ALA A 259 -10.85 -27.32 10.59
CA ALA A 259 -10.07 -28.56 10.68
C ALA A 259 -8.74 -28.51 9.92
N TYR A 260 -8.63 -27.66 8.89
CA TYR A 260 -7.44 -27.56 8.05
C TYR A 260 -7.05 -26.12 7.67
N ILE A 261 -7.77 -25.11 8.14
CA ILE A 261 -7.44 -23.69 7.99
C ILE A 261 -7.66 -23.00 9.32
N ARG A 262 -6.60 -22.39 9.86
CA ARG A 262 -6.70 -21.49 11.00
C ARG A 262 -6.74 -20.05 10.49
N LEU A 263 -7.86 -19.37 10.69
CA LEU A 263 -8.00 -17.96 10.31
C LEU A 263 -7.69 -17.06 11.50
N GLU A 264 -6.59 -16.32 11.42
CA GLU A 264 -6.32 -15.20 12.32
C GLU A 264 -6.88 -13.95 11.70
N LYS A 265 -8.04 -13.49 12.17
CA LYS A 265 -8.56 -12.19 11.73
C LYS A 265 -7.65 -11.11 12.29
N GLN A 266 -7.15 -10.24 11.42
CA GLN A 266 -6.46 -9.05 11.87
C GLN A 266 -7.56 -8.18 12.49
N GLU A 267 -7.58 -8.07 13.82
CA GLU A 267 -8.45 -7.11 14.47
C GLU A 267 -8.16 -5.76 13.83
N SER A 268 -9.19 -5.19 13.19
CA SER A 268 -9.09 -3.94 12.48
C SER A 268 -8.34 -2.94 13.35
N VAL A 269 -7.24 -2.39 12.85
CA VAL A 269 -6.66 -1.16 13.38
C VAL A 269 -7.83 -0.18 13.53
N ASN A 270 -8.07 0.21 14.77
CA ASN A 270 -9.36 0.64 15.27
C ASN A 270 -10.04 1.71 14.38
N PRO A 271 -11.19 1.41 13.72
CA PRO A 271 -11.93 2.38 12.88
C PRO A 271 -12.63 3.49 13.70
N VAL A 272 -12.16 3.72 14.93
CA VAL A 272 -12.73 4.59 15.94
C VAL A 272 -11.72 5.57 16.53
N VAL A 273 -10.43 5.47 16.19
CA VAL A 273 -9.45 6.51 16.59
C VAL A 273 -9.85 7.86 15.99
N GLY A 274 -9.82 8.91 16.80
CA GLY A 274 -10.29 10.25 16.44
C GLY A 274 -11.81 10.44 16.51
N LYS A 275 -12.60 9.36 16.65
CA LYS A 275 -14.05 9.44 16.83
C LYS A 275 -14.41 9.73 18.28
N ARG A 276 -15.64 10.22 18.49
CA ARG A 276 -16.12 10.56 19.83
C ARG A 276 -16.87 9.38 20.43
N ILE A 277 -16.37 8.85 21.54
CA ILE A 277 -17.12 7.90 22.36
C ILE A 277 -18.07 8.66 23.27
N VAL A 278 -19.33 8.23 23.33
CA VAL A 278 -20.40 8.89 24.11
C VAL A 278 -21.07 7.87 25.03
N SER A 279 -21.28 8.24 26.29
CA SER A 279 -21.99 7.41 27.26
C SER A 279 -23.48 7.31 26.95
N LYS A 280 -24.05 6.12 27.08
CA LYS A 280 -25.49 5.83 27.04
C LYS A 280 -26.17 5.95 28.40
N VAL A 281 -25.37 5.95 29.48
CA VAL A 281 -25.86 5.87 30.87
C VAL A 281 -25.26 6.98 31.73
N ASN A 282 -25.96 7.34 32.81
CA ASN A 282 -25.43 8.25 33.82
C ASN A 282 -24.44 7.52 34.73
N ASN A 283 -23.52 8.27 35.34
CA ASN A 283 -22.50 7.78 36.27
C ASN A 283 -21.57 6.68 35.70
N LEU A 284 -21.27 6.70 34.39
CA LEU A 284 -20.33 5.74 33.79
C LEU A 284 -18.90 6.06 34.23
N ARG A 285 -18.19 5.09 34.81
CA ARG A 285 -16.82 5.30 35.31
C ARG A 285 -15.80 5.44 34.18
N PHE A 286 -14.80 6.31 34.38
CA PHE A 286 -13.55 6.35 33.62
C PHE A 286 -12.35 6.36 34.58
N TYR A 287 -11.18 5.96 34.09
CA TYR A 287 -10.03 5.57 34.89
C TYR A 287 -8.76 6.36 34.50
N ASP A 288 -7.86 6.60 35.46
CA ASP A 288 -6.58 7.30 35.24
C ASP A 288 -5.51 6.38 34.61
N SER A 289 -5.75 5.07 34.65
CA SER A 289 -4.86 4.03 34.14
C SER A 289 -5.69 2.90 33.53
N PRO A 290 -5.11 2.07 32.64
CA PRO A 290 -5.80 0.92 32.07
C PRO A 290 -6.08 -0.11 33.16
N SER A 291 -7.29 -0.06 33.74
CA SER A 291 -7.68 -0.87 34.90
C SER A 291 -9.20 -0.97 35.03
N TRP A 292 -9.68 -2.03 35.66
CA TRP A 292 -11.07 -2.18 36.12
C TRP A 292 -11.23 -2.04 37.64
N GLN A 293 -10.14 -1.76 38.36
CA GLN A 293 -10.14 -1.68 39.81
C GLN A 293 -10.71 -0.34 40.30
N ASP A 294 -11.43 -0.37 41.43
CA ASP A 294 -12.00 0.84 42.05
C ASP A 294 -10.93 1.89 42.38
N SER A 295 -9.71 1.46 42.70
CA SER A 295 -8.57 2.33 43.00
C SER A 295 -8.08 3.15 41.81
N ALA A 296 -8.44 2.79 40.58
CA ALA A 296 -8.03 3.47 39.36
C ALA A 296 -9.09 4.44 38.82
N VAL A 297 -10.27 4.53 39.47
CA VAL A 297 -11.37 5.39 39.01
C VAL A 297 -10.96 6.86 39.13
N ALA A 298 -10.92 7.53 37.99
CA ALA A 298 -10.63 8.96 37.89
C ALA A 298 -11.90 9.82 38.03
N GLY A 299 -13.05 9.27 37.64
CA GLY A 299 -14.32 9.98 37.71
C GLY A 299 -15.46 9.24 37.02
N ILE A 300 -16.56 9.98 36.81
CA ILE A 300 -17.77 9.53 36.14
C ILE A 300 -18.16 10.47 35.00
N VAL A 301 -18.81 9.92 33.97
CA VAL A 301 -19.34 10.65 32.82
C VAL A 301 -20.82 10.31 32.64
N ASP A 302 -21.64 11.32 32.37
CA ASP A 302 -23.09 11.15 32.23
C ASP A 302 -23.53 10.87 30.79
N ALA A 303 -24.79 10.44 30.63
CA ALA A 303 -25.33 10.09 29.33
C ALA A 303 -25.29 11.29 28.39
N GLY A 304 -24.79 11.07 27.16
CA GLY A 304 -24.61 12.12 26.16
C GLY A 304 -23.25 12.83 26.22
N GLU A 305 -22.49 12.65 27.29
CA GLU A 305 -21.12 13.15 27.41
C GLU A 305 -20.09 12.10 26.97
N GLY A 306 -18.85 12.53 26.74
CA GLY A 306 -17.88 11.67 26.08
C GLY A 306 -16.53 12.29 25.78
N PHE A 307 -15.65 11.45 25.26
CA PHE A 307 -14.23 11.75 25.01
C PHE A 307 -13.86 11.42 23.55
N THR A 308 -12.68 11.86 23.12
CA THR A 308 -12.09 11.45 21.83
C THR A 308 -11.28 10.18 22.02
N ILE A 309 -11.42 9.20 21.14
CA ILE A 309 -10.71 7.93 21.24
C ILE A 309 -9.30 8.05 20.65
N ASP A 310 -8.30 7.63 21.41
CA ASP A 310 -6.90 7.55 20.97
C ASP A 310 -6.55 6.15 20.45
N GLU A 311 -6.98 5.11 21.17
CA GLU A 311 -6.72 3.71 20.83
C GLU A 311 -7.64 2.78 21.62
N LYS A 312 -7.71 1.49 21.23
CA LYS A 312 -8.23 0.44 22.11
C LYS A 312 -7.09 -0.25 22.83
N VAL A 313 -7.33 -0.59 24.08
CA VAL A 313 -6.40 -1.34 24.93
C VAL A 313 -7.12 -2.53 25.55
N ILE A 314 -6.41 -3.64 25.74
CA ILE A 314 -6.92 -4.81 26.45
C ILE A 314 -6.46 -4.70 27.91
N VAL A 315 -7.41 -4.81 28.84
CA VAL A 315 -7.20 -4.80 30.29
C VAL A 315 -7.89 -6.02 30.87
N ASP A 316 -7.10 -6.94 31.44
CA ASP A 316 -7.60 -8.20 32.04
C ASP A 316 -8.51 -9.02 31.11
N GLY A 317 -8.20 -9.04 29.81
CA GLY A 317 -8.98 -9.76 28.79
C GLY A 317 -10.23 -9.04 28.26
N PHE A 318 -10.54 -7.85 28.78
CA PHE A 318 -11.65 -7.01 28.30
C PHE A 318 -11.13 -5.71 27.67
N MET A 319 -11.88 -5.19 26.69
CA MET A 319 -11.49 -4.00 25.94
C MET A 319 -11.86 -2.71 26.67
N GLN A 320 -10.94 -1.75 26.66
CA GLN A 320 -11.14 -0.34 27.00
C GLN A 320 -10.75 0.54 25.81
N PHE A 321 -11.28 1.76 25.81
CA PHE A 321 -10.74 2.85 25.01
C PHE A 321 -9.79 3.68 25.86
N LYS A 322 -8.59 3.96 25.35
CA LYS A 322 -7.82 5.13 25.78
C LYS A 322 -8.40 6.34 25.09
N VAL A 323 -8.69 7.36 25.87
CA VAL A 323 -9.41 8.55 25.41
C VAL A 323 -8.79 9.81 25.95
N HIS A 324 -9.03 10.95 25.31
CA HIS A 324 -8.69 12.25 25.87
C HIS A 324 -9.88 13.21 25.89
N ASN A 325 -9.87 14.13 26.86
CA ASN A 325 -10.82 15.23 26.93
C ASN A 325 -10.36 16.45 26.11
N SER A 326 -11.18 17.51 26.06
CA SER A 326 -10.89 18.72 25.25
C SER A 326 -9.61 19.47 25.61
N ILE A 327 -8.98 19.19 26.76
CA ILE A 327 -7.70 19.77 27.19
C ILE A 327 -6.53 18.78 27.07
N GLY A 328 -6.75 17.62 26.44
CA GLY A 328 -5.71 16.63 26.17
C GLY A 328 -5.35 15.72 27.34
N ARG A 329 -6.14 15.69 28.43
CA ARG A 329 -5.91 14.72 29.51
C ARG A 329 -6.42 13.35 29.10
N THR A 330 -5.56 12.36 29.26
CA THR A 330 -5.83 10.96 28.94
C THR A 330 -6.55 10.24 30.08
N TYR A 331 -7.55 9.43 29.71
CA TYR A 331 -8.29 8.53 30.59
C TYR A 331 -8.55 7.22 29.86
N TYR A 332 -9.14 6.28 30.57
CA TYR A 332 -9.57 4.99 30.03
C TYR A 332 -11.04 4.74 30.36
N MET A 333 -11.81 4.16 29.44
CA MET A 333 -13.22 3.85 29.67
C MET A 333 -13.66 2.59 28.94
N THR A 334 -14.80 2.01 29.33
CA THR A 334 -15.30 0.77 28.70
C THR A 334 -15.54 0.94 27.21
N SER A 335 -15.23 -0.10 26.42
CA SER A 335 -15.62 -0.17 25.02
C SER A 335 -16.94 -0.91 24.79
N SER A 336 -17.66 -1.28 25.85
CA SER A 336 -18.88 -2.09 25.76
C SER A 336 -20.03 -1.29 25.14
N GLU A 337 -20.52 -1.77 23.99
CA GLU A 337 -21.65 -1.15 23.29
C GLU A 337 -22.94 -1.13 24.12
N ALA A 338 -23.02 -1.86 25.23
CA ALA A 338 -24.13 -1.73 26.17
C ALA A 338 -24.16 -0.35 26.87
N PHE A 339 -22.99 0.24 27.12
CA PHE A 339 -22.85 1.47 27.90
C PHE A 339 -22.41 2.67 27.07
N VAL A 340 -21.82 2.46 25.89
CA VAL A 340 -21.29 3.53 25.05
C VAL A 340 -21.66 3.34 23.58
N TYR A 341 -21.54 4.41 22.80
CA TYR A 341 -21.54 4.35 21.34
C TYR A 341 -20.50 5.32 20.78
N VAL A 342 -20.06 5.09 19.53
CA VAL A 342 -19.06 5.92 18.86
C VAL A 342 -19.74 6.75 17.77
N LYS A 343 -19.49 8.06 17.76
CA LYS A 343 -19.93 9.01 16.74
C LYS A 343 -18.81 9.31 15.74
#